data_AF-A0A5E4WP88-F1
#
_entry.id   AF-A0A5E4WP88-F1
#
_cell.length_a   1.000
_cell.length_b   1.000
_cell.length_c   1.000
_cell.angle_alpha   90.00
_cell.angle_beta   90.00
_cell.angle_gamma   90.00
#
_symmetry.space_group_name_H-M   'P 1'
#
loop_
_entity.id
_entity.type
_entity.pdbx_description
1 polymer ?
#
loop_
_entity_poly.entity_id
_entity_poly.type
_entity_poly.pdbx_seq_one_letter_code
_entity_poly.pdbx_strand_id
1 'polypeptide(L)'
;MLVMNTATRDRYDAHVADDAHGLLGTQDSNDEAIYVFVYGTLRAGEINDVTYAAERHGIEAPVYVGTTSLGGRLYDFGDYPGMVFDAAAGDGHDAGRVIGDVYRIAAALVPVLDEIEAVYPGEAGLFVREMHDVACEGATYPCIVYPVSEAAVRQLPRIAGGDWVTYRLARDGSAA
;
A
#
# COMPACT_ATOMS: atom_id res chain seq x y z
N MET A 1 -8.23 2.94 63.14
CA MET A 1 -8.84 1.81 63.87
C MET A 1 -10.18 2.30 64.40
N LEU A 2 -11.28 1.60 64.02
CA LEU A 2 -12.68 1.77 64.46
C LEU A 2 -13.38 3.09 64.04
N VAL A 3 -14.63 3.14 63.57
CA VAL A 3 -15.75 2.19 63.51
C VAL A 3 -16.61 2.51 62.27
N MET A 4 -17.18 1.47 61.69
CA MET A 4 -18.24 1.47 60.68
C MET A 4 -19.52 2.18 61.19
N ASN A 5 -20.27 2.84 60.31
CA ASN A 5 -21.70 3.00 60.54
C ASN A 5 -22.47 2.69 59.25
N THR A 6 -23.12 1.52 59.26
CA THR A 6 -24.15 1.10 58.32
C THR A 6 -25.52 1.41 58.92
N ALA A 7 -26.39 2.09 58.18
CA ALA A 7 -27.84 1.92 58.35
C ALA A 7 -28.58 2.28 57.04
N THR A 8 -28.90 1.31 56.17
CA THR A 8 -30.13 0.49 56.06
C THR A 8 -31.28 1.15 55.29
N ARG A 9 -31.81 0.35 54.36
CA ARG A 9 -33.17 0.29 53.78
C ARG A 9 -33.43 1.12 52.52
N ASP A 10 -34.18 0.66 51.52
CA ASP A 10 -34.72 -0.65 51.11
C ASP A 10 -35.52 -0.37 49.82
N ARG A 11 -35.79 -1.41 49.03
CA ARG A 11 -36.86 -1.58 48.01
C ARG A 11 -36.49 -1.55 46.52
N TYR A 12 -36.64 -2.76 45.98
CA TYR A 12 -36.79 -3.16 44.58
C TYR A 12 -38.25 -3.02 44.10
N ASP A 13 -38.38 -2.84 42.76
CA ASP A 13 -39.49 -3.15 41.82
C ASP A 13 -40.82 -2.36 41.90
N ALA A 14 -41.52 -2.02 40.80
CA ALA A 14 -41.33 -2.14 39.34
C ALA A 14 -42.44 -1.34 38.59
N HIS A 15 -42.36 -1.32 37.24
CA HIS A 15 -43.34 -0.97 36.17
C HIS A 15 -43.31 0.45 35.57
N VAL A 16 -43.35 0.70 34.23
CA VAL A 16 -43.37 -0.12 32.99
C VAL A 16 -43.20 0.82 31.75
N ALA A 17 -42.61 0.32 30.65
CA ALA A 17 -42.66 0.70 29.20
C ALA A 17 -42.37 2.16 28.77
N ASP A 18 -41.80 2.48 27.61
CA ASP A 18 -41.94 1.87 26.28
C ASP A 18 -40.80 2.32 25.31
N ASP A 19 -40.79 1.71 24.14
CA ASP A 19 -40.21 2.15 22.86
C ASP A 19 -38.78 1.74 22.48
N ALA A 20 -38.75 0.61 21.76
CA ALA A 20 -37.72 0.19 20.85
C ALA A 20 -37.62 1.12 19.63
N HIS A 21 -36.43 1.62 19.33
CA HIS A 21 -36.02 2.07 17.99
C HIS A 21 -34.52 1.87 17.77
N GLY A 22 -34.15 1.21 16.67
CA GLY A 22 -32.91 1.51 15.97
C GLY A 22 -31.83 0.42 15.98
N LEU A 23 -31.96 -0.49 15.03
CA LEU A 23 -30.90 -1.33 14.47
C LEU A 23 -29.71 -0.48 13.95
N LEU A 24 -28.53 -1.12 13.84
CA LEU A 24 -27.37 -0.76 13.01
C LEU A 24 -26.36 0.24 13.60
N GLY A 25 -25.40 -0.34 14.29
CA GLY A 25 -23.99 -0.07 14.02
C GLY A 25 -23.27 -1.39 14.22
N THR A 26 -23.19 -2.21 13.17
CA THR A 26 -22.06 -3.13 13.09
C THR A 26 -20.85 -2.28 13.40
N GLN A 27 -20.13 -2.59 14.48
CA GLN A 27 -18.74 -2.20 14.49
C GLN A 27 -18.20 -2.87 13.25
N ASP A 28 -18.01 -2.09 12.18
CA ASP A 28 -17.09 -2.43 11.10
C ASP A 28 -15.77 -2.56 11.84
N SER A 29 -15.56 -3.76 12.39
CA SER A 29 -14.30 -4.23 12.91
C SER A 29 -13.31 -3.83 11.84
N ASN A 30 -12.40 -2.92 12.18
CA ASN A 30 -11.27 -2.51 11.36
C ASN A 30 -10.65 -3.76 10.72
N ASP A 31 -11.15 -4.16 9.55
CA ASP A 31 -10.32 -4.65 8.48
C ASP A 31 -9.51 -3.41 8.13
N GLU A 32 -8.38 -3.27 8.82
CA GLU A 32 -7.43 -2.20 8.57
C GLU A 32 -7.14 -2.24 7.08
N ALA A 33 -7.67 -1.25 6.35
CA ALA A 33 -7.64 -1.26 4.90
C ALA A 33 -6.16 -1.23 4.47
N ILE A 34 -5.72 -2.27 3.76
CA ILE A 34 -4.36 -2.35 3.27
C ILE A 34 -4.31 -1.65 1.92
N TYR A 35 -3.33 -0.77 1.76
CA TYR A 35 -3.07 -0.06 0.52
C TYR A 35 -1.72 -0.47 -0.04
N VAL A 36 -1.60 -0.43 -1.36
CA VAL A 36 -0.34 -0.66 -2.08
C VAL A 36 -0.15 0.44 -3.11
N PHE A 37 1.08 0.93 -3.25
CA PHE A 37 1.49 1.82 -4.32
C PHE A 37 2.34 1.03 -5.31
N VAL A 38 1.85 0.90 -6.55
CA VAL A 38 2.50 0.15 -7.62
C VAL A 38 3.00 1.10 -8.71
N TYR A 39 4.25 0.95 -9.12
CA TYR A 39 4.92 1.89 -10.03
C TYR A 39 5.51 1.23 -11.29
N GLY A 40 5.31 -0.07 -11.46
CA GLY A 40 5.94 -0.88 -12.49
C GLY A 40 5.04 -1.95 -13.07
N THR A 41 5.53 -3.19 -13.13
CA THR A 41 4.84 -4.31 -13.78
C THR A 41 3.53 -4.73 -13.12
N LEU A 42 3.28 -4.29 -11.88
CA LEU A 42 2.01 -4.50 -11.16
C LEU A 42 0.90 -3.51 -11.56
N ARG A 43 1.21 -2.48 -12.36
CA ARG A 43 0.22 -1.49 -12.81
C ARG A 43 -0.77 -2.11 -13.80
N ALA A 44 -1.91 -1.43 -13.97
CA ALA A 44 -2.98 -1.89 -14.84
C ALA A 44 -2.49 -2.11 -16.29
N GLY A 45 -2.76 -3.28 -16.85
CA GLY A 45 -2.37 -3.67 -18.21
C GLY A 45 -0.92 -4.11 -18.37
N GLU A 46 -0.10 -4.09 -17.31
CA GLU A 46 1.27 -4.61 -17.34
C GLU A 46 1.30 -6.12 -17.03
N ILE A 47 2.46 -6.76 -17.23
CA ILE A 47 2.60 -8.22 -17.21
C ILE A 47 2.23 -8.88 -15.87
N ASN A 48 2.35 -8.15 -14.76
CA ASN A 48 2.06 -8.62 -13.41
C ASN A 48 0.88 -7.84 -12.77
N ASP A 49 -0.02 -7.28 -13.57
CA ASP A 49 -1.17 -6.48 -13.12
C ASP A 49 -1.82 -7.01 -11.82
N VAL A 50 -1.87 -6.14 -10.80
CA VAL A 50 -2.38 -6.44 -9.45
C VAL A 50 -3.83 -6.95 -9.46
N THR A 51 -4.67 -6.45 -10.36
CA THR A 51 -6.06 -6.89 -10.47
C THR A 51 -6.13 -8.31 -11.01
N TYR A 52 -5.30 -8.63 -11.99
CA TYR A 52 -5.25 -9.98 -12.56
C TYR A 52 -4.58 -10.99 -11.61
N ALA A 53 -3.60 -10.56 -10.83
CA ALA A 53 -3.04 -11.37 -9.75
C ALA A 53 -4.11 -11.75 -8.72
N ALA A 54 -4.95 -10.82 -8.29
CA ALA A 54 -6.06 -11.11 -7.38
C ALA A 54 -7.06 -12.12 -7.98
N GLU A 55 -7.45 -11.90 -9.24
CA GLU A 55 -8.39 -12.78 -9.96
C GLU A 55 -7.87 -14.23 -10.03
N ARG A 56 -6.61 -14.41 -10.46
CA ARG A 56 -5.98 -15.73 -10.58
C ARG A 56 -5.96 -16.53 -9.28
N HIS A 57 -5.88 -15.83 -8.15
CA HIS A 57 -5.84 -16.42 -6.81
C HIS A 57 -7.20 -16.48 -6.13
N GLY A 58 -8.29 -16.06 -6.79
CA GLY A 58 -9.64 -16.05 -6.22
C GLY A 58 -9.80 -15.08 -5.05
N ILE A 59 -9.02 -14.00 -5.04
CA ILE A 59 -9.02 -12.95 -4.01
C ILE A 59 -9.93 -11.79 -4.44
N GLU A 60 -10.49 -11.06 -3.48
CA GLU A 60 -11.25 -9.83 -3.76
C GLU A 60 -10.43 -8.86 -4.63
N ALA A 61 -11.09 -8.30 -5.64
CA ALA A 61 -10.46 -7.40 -6.59
C ALA A 61 -9.93 -6.12 -5.90
N PRO A 62 -8.70 -5.69 -6.20
CA PRO A 62 -8.18 -4.40 -5.77
C PRO A 62 -9.11 -3.26 -6.17
N VAL A 63 -9.35 -2.33 -5.25
CA VAL A 63 -10.10 -1.10 -5.53
C VAL A 63 -9.11 0.00 -5.84
N TYR A 64 -9.12 0.49 -7.08
CA TYR A 64 -8.30 1.61 -7.50
C TYR A 64 -8.67 2.88 -6.73
N VAL A 65 -7.66 3.55 -6.18
CA VAL A 65 -7.80 4.82 -5.44
C VAL A 65 -7.44 5.99 -6.33
N GLY A 66 -6.30 5.94 -7.02
CA GLY A 66 -5.83 7.02 -7.89
C GLY A 66 -4.37 6.88 -8.33
N THR A 67 -3.98 7.66 -9.34
CA THR A 67 -2.58 7.79 -9.78
C THR A 67 -1.93 8.94 -9.01
N THR A 68 -0.71 8.74 -8.54
CA THR A 68 0.06 9.75 -7.82
C THR A 68 1.55 9.60 -8.10
N SER A 69 2.39 10.31 -7.36
CA SER A 69 3.82 10.09 -7.37
C SER A 69 4.43 10.08 -5.98
N LEU A 70 5.58 9.41 -5.86
CA LEU A 70 6.43 9.43 -4.67
C LEU A 70 7.79 10.05 -5.00
N GLY A 71 8.45 10.61 -3.98
CA GLY A 71 9.80 11.14 -4.12
C GLY A 71 10.80 9.99 -4.31
N GLY A 72 11.61 10.03 -5.35
CA GLY A 72 12.55 8.97 -5.65
C GLY A 72 12.92 8.88 -7.13
N ARG A 73 13.77 7.92 -7.44
CA ARG A 73 14.32 7.70 -8.79
C ARG A 73 13.96 6.31 -9.26
N LEU A 74 13.60 6.23 -10.54
CA LEU A 74 13.22 5.00 -11.20
C LEU A 74 14.34 4.52 -12.13
N TYR A 75 14.62 3.22 -12.12
CA TYR A 75 15.68 2.60 -12.90
C TYR A 75 15.14 1.41 -13.69
N ASP A 76 15.75 1.17 -14.86
CA ASP A 76 15.39 0.09 -15.79
C ASP A 76 16.24 -1.17 -15.52
N PHE A 77 15.61 -2.28 -15.12
CA PHE A 77 16.25 -3.59 -14.99
C PHE A 77 16.10 -4.46 -16.26
N GLY A 78 15.54 -3.91 -17.34
CA GLY A 78 15.20 -4.63 -18.56
C GLY A 78 13.71 -4.91 -18.60
N ASP A 79 13.24 -5.93 -17.90
CA ASP A 79 11.84 -6.39 -17.98
C ASP A 79 10.92 -5.74 -16.94
N TYR A 80 11.50 -5.08 -15.94
CA TYR A 80 10.79 -4.42 -14.85
C TYR A 80 11.58 -3.20 -14.34
N PRO A 81 10.92 -2.25 -13.65
CA PRO A 81 11.60 -1.12 -13.04
C PRO A 81 11.99 -1.40 -11.58
N GLY A 82 12.90 -0.60 -11.04
CA GLY A 82 13.15 -0.52 -9.59
C GLY A 82 13.18 0.92 -9.11
N MET A 83 12.49 1.19 -8.00
CA MET A 83 12.45 2.50 -7.35
C MET A 83 13.46 2.58 -6.21
N VAL A 84 14.21 3.68 -6.15
CA VAL A 84 14.99 4.06 -4.97
C VAL A 84 14.41 5.36 -4.42
N PHE A 85 14.13 5.39 -3.12
CA PHE A 85 13.70 6.63 -2.46
C PHE A 85 14.82 7.66 -2.45
N ASP A 86 14.47 8.93 -2.65
CA ASP A 86 15.43 10.01 -2.43
C ASP A 86 15.76 10.08 -0.94
N ALA A 87 17.05 10.04 -0.58
CA ALA A 87 17.45 10.34 0.78
C ALA A 87 17.20 11.83 1.08
N ALA A 88 17.03 12.14 2.37
CA ALA A 88 16.53 13.44 2.83
C ALA A 88 17.31 14.61 2.22
N ALA A 89 16.61 15.71 1.90
CA ALA A 89 17.16 16.87 1.20
C ALA A 89 18.54 17.31 1.73
N GLY A 90 19.60 17.05 0.97
CA GLY A 90 20.98 17.39 1.37
C GLY A 90 22.08 16.75 0.51
N ASP A 91 21.76 15.68 -0.21
CA ASP A 91 22.77 14.79 -0.80
C ASP A 91 23.26 15.21 -2.19
N GLY A 92 22.71 16.31 -2.73
CA GLY A 92 23.05 16.83 -4.05
C GLY A 92 22.50 16.01 -5.22
N HIS A 93 21.60 15.04 -4.97
CA HIS A 93 20.86 14.34 -6.01
C HIS A 93 19.63 15.13 -6.47
N ASP A 94 19.36 15.15 -7.79
CA ASP A 94 18.12 15.72 -8.33
C ASP A 94 16.91 14.97 -7.77
N ALA A 95 16.07 15.68 -7.00
CA ALA A 95 14.83 15.15 -6.47
C ALA A 95 13.96 14.62 -7.63
N GLY A 96 13.75 13.31 -7.64
CA GLY A 96 12.97 12.62 -8.65
C GLY A 96 11.52 12.44 -8.21
N ARG A 97 10.66 12.12 -9.16
CA ARG A 97 9.31 11.64 -8.89
C ARG A 97 9.10 10.32 -9.61
N VAL A 98 8.53 9.35 -8.92
CA VAL A 98 8.11 8.08 -9.50
C VAL A 98 6.59 8.06 -9.55
N ILE A 99 6.04 7.90 -10.75
CA ILE A 99 4.60 7.84 -11.00
C ILE A 99 4.11 6.41 -10.76
N GLY A 100 2.99 6.28 -10.06
CA GLY A 100 2.39 4.99 -9.78
C GLY A 100 0.93 5.12 -9.37
N ASP A 101 0.30 3.98 -9.14
CA ASP A 101 -1.12 3.86 -8.83
C ASP A 101 -1.31 3.31 -7.42
N VAL A 102 -2.29 3.83 -6.71
CA VAL A 102 -2.68 3.36 -5.37
C VAL A 102 -3.92 2.49 -5.48
N TYR A 103 -3.86 1.32 -4.82
CA TYR A 103 -4.99 0.40 -4.70
C TYR A 103 -5.23 0.07 -3.23
N ARG A 104 -6.51 -0.02 -2.86
CA ARG A 104 -6.93 -0.74 -1.66
C ARG A 104 -7.01 -2.22 -2.00
N ILE A 105 -6.38 -3.07 -1.19
CA ILE A 105 -6.28 -4.51 -1.43
C ILE A 105 -6.75 -5.32 -0.22
N ALA A 106 -7.19 -6.55 -0.47
CA ALA A 106 -7.42 -7.51 0.59
C ALA A 106 -6.09 -8.00 1.20
N ALA A 107 -6.06 -8.28 2.50
CA ALA A 107 -4.87 -8.78 3.19
C ALA A 107 -4.29 -10.06 2.57
N ALA A 108 -5.17 -10.91 2.02
CA ALA A 108 -4.77 -12.14 1.34
C ALA A 108 -3.93 -11.89 0.07
N LEU A 109 -4.00 -10.70 -0.53
CA LEU A 109 -3.24 -10.38 -1.74
C LEU A 109 -1.78 -10.01 -1.44
N VAL A 110 -1.47 -9.53 -0.23
CA VAL A 110 -0.11 -9.15 0.18
C VAL A 110 0.92 -10.27 -0.06
N PRO A 111 0.73 -11.53 0.43
CA PRO A 111 1.70 -12.59 0.19
C PRO A 111 1.85 -12.96 -1.30
N VAL A 112 0.82 -12.75 -2.12
CA VAL A 112 0.91 -12.98 -3.57
C VAL A 112 1.80 -11.93 -4.22
N LEU A 113 1.68 -10.66 -3.81
CA LEU A 113 2.55 -9.59 -4.28
C LEU A 113 4.00 -9.79 -3.81
N ASP A 114 4.18 -10.21 -2.55
CA ASP A 114 5.50 -10.57 -2.03
C ASP A 114 6.14 -11.70 -2.85
N GLU A 115 5.38 -12.72 -3.26
CA GLU A 115 5.87 -13.79 -4.13
C GLU A 115 6.26 -13.28 -5.53
N ILE A 116 5.43 -12.43 -6.16
CA ILE A 116 5.70 -11.84 -7.47
C ILE A 116 6.99 -11.00 -7.46
N GLU A 117 7.18 -10.21 -6.40
CA GLU A 117 8.36 -9.34 -6.23
C GLU A 117 9.55 -10.07 -5.57
N ALA A 118 9.44 -11.39 -5.36
CA ALA A 118 10.44 -12.25 -4.73
C ALA A 118 10.94 -11.73 -3.36
N VAL A 119 10.01 -11.18 -2.57
CA VAL A 119 10.26 -10.66 -1.22
C VAL A 119 9.99 -11.76 -0.19
N TYR A 120 11.05 -12.24 0.45
CA TYR A 120 10.97 -13.28 1.48
C TYR A 120 11.39 -12.75 2.87
N PRO A 121 10.61 -12.99 3.94
CA PRO A 121 10.96 -12.53 5.28
C PRO A 121 12.33 -13.07 5.75
N GLY A 122 13.23 -12.16 6.12
CA GLY A 122 14.56 -12.51 6.63
C GLY A 122 15.63 -12.75 5.57
N GLU A 123 15.30 -12.59 4.28
CA GLU A 123 16.24 -12.71 3.16
C GLU A 123 16.48 -11.35 2.49
N ALA A 124 17.72 -11.08 2.10
CA ALA A 124 18.06 -9.89 1.32
C ALA A 124 17.69 -10.13 -0.16
N GLY A 125 16.45 -9.82 -0.51
CA GLY A 125 15.96 -9.79 -1.90
C GLY A 125 16.38 -8.52 -2.64
N LEU A 126 16.12 -8.48 -3.95
CA LEU A 126 16.28 -7.27 -4.76
C LEU A 126 15.33 -6.17 -4.28
N PHE A 127 14.08 -6.57 -4.05
CA PHE A 127 13.03 -5.74 -3.48
C PHE A 127 12.87 -6.01 -1.99
N VAL A 128 12.42 -4.99 -1.26
CA VAL A 128 12.04 -5.09 0.14
C VAL A 128 10.64 -4.52 0.32
N ARG A 129 9.87 -5.04 1.28
CA ARG A 129 8.54 -4.50 1.59
C ARG A 129 8.64 -3.39 2.63
N GLU A 130 8.28 -2.17 2.25
CA GLU A 130 8.26 -1.01 3.15
C GLU A 130 6.87 -0.38 3.22
N MET A 131 6.57 0.26 4.35
CA MET A 131 5.34 1.04 4.54
C MET A 131 5.67 2.53 4.41
N HIS A 132 4.96 3.23 3.52
CA HIS A 132 5.13 4.66 3.30
C HIS A 132 3.79 5.38 3.24
N ASP A 133 3.75 6.59 3.77
CA ASP A 133 2.58 7.47 3.64
C ASP A 133 2.54 8.06 2.23
N VAL A 134 1.47 7.76 1.49
CA VAL A 134 1.29 8.18 0.10
C VAL A 134 0.09 9.11 0.00
N ALA A 135 0.35 10.35 -0.42
CA ALA A 135 -0.71 11.30 -0.73
C ALA A 135 -1.34 10.99 -2.11
N CYS A 136 -2.64 10.78 -2.15
CA CYS A 136 -3.41 10.47 -3.37
C CYS A 136 -4.84 11.01 -3.23
N GLU A 137 -5.39 11.63 -4.28
CA GLU A 137 -6.76 12.16 -4.32
C GLU A 137 -7.17 13.01 -3.09
N GLY A 138 -6.23 13.76 -2.52
CA GLY A 138 -6.48 14.65 -1.37
C GLY A 138 -6.48 13.96 0.00
N ALA A 139 -6.17 12.66 0.08
CA ALA A 139 -5.97 11.91 1.31
C ALA A 139 -4.55 11.29 1.37
N THR A 140 -4.15 10.82 2.54
CA THR A 140 -2.89 10.09 2.75
C THR A 140 -3.19 8.67 3.17
N TYR A 141 -2.55 7.70 2.51
CA TYR A 141 -2.73 6.28 2.74
C TYR A 141 -1.40 5.63 3.17
N PRO A 142 -1.38 4.79 4.22
CA PRO A 142 -0.22 3.97 4.52
C PRO A 142 -0.14 2.83 3.50
N CYS A 143 0.73 2.98 2.51
CA CYS A 143 0.88 2.02 1.43
C CYS A 143 2.08 1.11 1.62
N ILE A 144 1.91 -0.15 1.25
CA ILE A 144 3.00 -1.04 0.91
C ILE A 144 3.68 -0.51 -0.37
N VAL A 145 5.01 -0.42 -0.32
CA VAL A 145 5.88 -0.07 -1.46
C VAL A 145 7.03 -1.07 -1.51
N TYR A 146 7.44 -1.44 -2.73
CA TYR A 146 8.55 -2.36 -2.96
C TYR A 146 9.78 -1.63 -3.52
N PRO A 147 10.59 -0.90 -2.73
CA PRO A 147 11.81 -0.27 -3.25
C PRO A 147 12.96 -1.27 -3.43
N VAL A 148 14.00 -0.82 -4.14
CA VAL A 148 15.32 -1.47 -4.24
C VAL A 148 16.39 -0.60 -3.56
N SER A 149 17.55 -1.18 -3.28
CA SER A 149 18.68 -0.44 -2.69
C SER A 149 19.47 0.38 -3.72
N GLU A 150 20.12 1.46 -3.27
CA GLU A 150 21.09 2.24 -4.08
C GLU A 150 22.18 1.36 -4.70
N ALA A 151 22.61 0.32 -3.98
CA ALA A 151 23.63 -0.60 -4.46
C ALA A 151 23.16 -1.40 -5.69
N ALA A 152 21.87 -1.76 -5.73
CA ALA A 152 21.28 -2.53 -6.82
C ALA A 152 21.21 -1.74 -8.15
N VAL A 153 21.13 -0.41 -8.08
CA VAL A 153 20.91 0.45 -9.26
C VAL A 153 22.17 1.15 -9.77
N ARG A 154 23.33 0.94 -9.15
CA ARG A 154 24.57 1.72 -9.37
C ARG A 154 24.99 1.87 -10.84
N GLN A 155 24.66 0.93 -11.71
CA GLN A 155 25.03 0.94 -13.14
C GLN A 155 23.82 0.84 -14.06
N LEU A 156 22.61 0.99 -13.53
CA LEU A 156 21.39 0.87 -14.31
C LEU A 156 20.98 2.20 -14.93
N PRO A 157 20.35 2.18 -16.12
CA PRO A 157 19.79 3.36 -16.73
C PRO A 157 18.70 3.96 -15.84
N ARG A 158 18.79 5.27 -15.57
CA ARG A 158 17.71 6.01 -14.89
C ARG A 158 16.61 6.34 -15.90
N ILE A 159 15.36 6.10 -15.50
CA ILE A 159 14.17 6.54 -16.22
C ILE A 159 13.84 7.97 -15.75
N ALA A 160 14.31 8.97 -16.50
CA ALA A 160 14.19 10.37 -16.11
C ALA A 160 12.74 10.86 -15.93
N GLY A 161 11.81 10.33 -16.73
CA GLY A 161 10.38 10.67 -16.66
C GLY A 161 9.64 10.08 -15.47
N GLY A 162 10.25 9.13 -14.74
CA GLY A 162 9.66 8.55 -13.54
C GLY A 162 8.44 7.64 -13.75
N ASP A 163 8.06 7.36 -15.00
CA ASP A 163 6.93 6.50 -15.35
C ASP A 163 7.41 5.32 -16.19
N TRP A 164 7.32 4.12 -15.61
CA TRP A 164 7.67 2.87 -16.25
C TRP A 164 6.87 2.60 -17.52
N VAL A 165 5.54 2.80 -17.48
CA VAL A 165 4.64 2.40 -18.57
C VAL A 165 4.94 3.25 -19.80
N THR A 166 5.03 4.57 -19.61
CA THR A 166 5.40 5.51 -20.67
C THR A 166 6.78 5.19 -21.26
N TYR A 167 7.77 4.91 -20.40
CA TYR A 167 9.14 4.58 -20.84
C TYR A 167 9.20 3.26 -21.62
N ARG A 168 8.59 2.18 -21.10
CA ARG A 168 8.59 0.85 -21.71
C ARG A 168 7.95 0.89 -23.10
N LEU A 169 6.79 1.53 -23.24
CA LEU A 169 6.10 1.66 -24.53
C LEU A 169 6.95 2.41 -25.56
N ALA A 170 7.66 3.48 -25.16
CA ALA A 170 8.55 4.21 -26.05
C ALA A 170 9.77 3.39 -26.48
N ARG A 171 10.34 2.61 -25.54
CA ARG A 171 11.48 1.70 -25.80
C ARG A 171 11.10 0.58 -26.76
N ASP A 172 9.98 -0.10 -26.49
CA ASP A 172 9.50 -1.23 -27.30
C ASP A 172 9.09 -0.77 -28.71
N GLY A 173 8.47 0.41 -28.82
CA GLY A 173 8.11 1.02 -30.09
C GLY A 173 9.31 1.52 -30.92
N SER A 174 10.46 1.76 -30.30
CA SER A 174 11.70 2.14 -31.00
C SER A 174 12.52 0.92 -31.45
N ALA A 175 12.23 -0.26 -30.91
CA ALA A 175 12.89 -1.52 -31.25
C ALA A 175 12.18 -2.31 -32.37
N ALA A 176 10.95 -1.91 -32.72
CA ALA A 176 10.13 -2.50 -33.78
C ALA A 176 10.40 -1.84 -35.15
#